data_AF-E3S3G4-F1
#
_entry.id   AF-E3S3G4-F1
#
_cell.length_a   1.000
_cell.length_b   1.000
_cell.length_c   1.000
_cell.angle_alpha   90.00
_cell.angle_beta   90.00
_cell.angle_gamma   90.00
#
_symmetry.space_group_name_H-M   'P 1'
#
loop_
_entity.id
_entity.type
_entity.pdbx_description
1 polymer ?
#
loop_
_entity_poly.entity_id
_entity_poly.type
_entity_poly.pdbx_seq_one_letter_code
_entity_poly.pdbx_strand_id
1 'polypeptide(L)'
;MAHTQIRRFIVVYQKREFCYALPIFTYGKQGTMKPGVVPKEHAIAYSYGYQAALLQGEAELEKDPICIVSTDGGPLSVASRIYFGIHHPIQYNVKVKDLGYVVPNDVPKLTQYWAMENGVITNQGPEAGG
;
A
#
# COMPACT_ATOMS: atom_id res chain seq x y z
N MET A 1 -10.48 -25.48 -2.55
CA MET A 1 -11.14 -24.36 -1.87
C MET A 1 -10.67 -23.08 -2.54
N ALA A 2 -11.55 -22.35 -3.23
CA ALA A 2 -11.19 -21.07 -3.84
C ALA A 2 -11.10 -20.01 -2.73
N HIS A 3 -9.89 -19.70 -2.27
CA HIS A 3 -9.67 -18.60 -1.34
C HIS A 3 -9.75 -17.29 -2.15
N THR A 4 -10.94 -16.70 -2.25
CA THR A 4 -11.12 -15.37 -2.84
C THR A 4 -10.33 -14.35 -2.01
N GLN A 5 -9.11 -14.07 -2.43
CA GLN A 5 -8.25 -13.11 -1.75
C GLN A 5 -8.74 -11.70 -2.09
N ILE A 6 -9.43 -11.07 -1.14
CA ILE A 6 -9.82 -9.66 -1.25
C ILE A 6 -8.54 -8.82 -1.33
N ARG A 7 -8.32 -8.17 -2.47
CA ARG A 7 -7.25 -7.18 -2.64
C ARG A 7 -7.72 -5.85 -2.08
N ARG A 8 -6.97 -5.29 -1.13
CA ARG A 8 -7.25 -4.00 -0.51
C ARG A 8 -6.37 -2.94 -1.14
N PHE A 9 -6.93 -1.76 -1.36
CA PHE A 9 -6.24 -0.62 -1.96
C PHE A 9 -6.51 0.65 -1.17
N ILE A 10 -5.53 1.55 -1.14
CA ILE A 10 -5.66 2.90 -0.58
C ILE A 10 -5.61 3.88 -1.73
N VAL A 11 -6.68 4.62 -1.95
CA VAL A 11 -6.72 5.66 -3.00
C VAL A 11 -5.82 6.82 -2.59
N VAL A 12 -4.88 7.20 -3.46
CA VAL A 12 -3.93 8.31 -3.23
C VAL A 12 -4.19 9.50 -4.15
N TYR A 13 -4.84 9.27 -5.30
CA TYR A 13 -5.13 10.34 -6.25
C TYR A 13 -6.36 10.02 -7.10
N GLN A 14 -7.35 10.91 -7.11
CA GLN A 14 -8.58 10.76 -7.91
C GLN A 14 -8.43 11.44 -9.28
N LYS A 15 -8.84 10.76 -10.34
CA LYS A 15 -9.03 11.33 -11.69
C LYS A 15 -10.52 11.26 -12.06
N ARG A 16 -10.86 11.72 -13.27
CA ARG A 16 -12.24 11.75 -13.78
C ARG A 16 -12.86 10.37 -13.93
N GLU A 17 -12.12 9.41 -14.50
CA GLU A 17 -12.65 8.08 -14.87
C GLU A 17 -12.07 6.93 -14.03
N PHE A 18 -11.01 7.21 -13.27
CA PHE A 18 -10.28 6.23 -12.46
C PHE A 18 -9.57 6.93 -11.29
N CYS A 19 -8.98 6.16 -10.38
CA CYS A 19 -8.06 6.69 -9.38
C CYS A 19 -6.74 5.91 -9.38
N TYR A 20 -5.67 6.52 -8.88
CA TYR A 20 -4.46 5.80 -8.50
C TYR A 20 -4.58 5.33 -7.07
N ALA A 21 -4.27 4.05 -6.85
CA ALA A 21 -4.35 3.44 -5.54
C ALA A 21 -3.15 2.53 -5.25
N LEU A 22 -2.72 2.52 -3.99
CA LEU A 22 -1.64 1.69 -3.48
C LEU A 22 -2.20 0.36 -2.96
N PRO A 23 -1.61 -0.79 -3.29
CA PRO A 23 -2.07 -2.06 -2.76
C PRO A 23 -1.60 -2.28 -1.31
N ILE A 24 -2.44 -2.99 -0.54
CA ILE A 24 -2.06 -3.56 0.75
C ILE A 24 -1.90 -5.07 0.59
N PHE A 25 -0.73 -5.58 0.95
CA PHE A 25 -0.41 -7.01 0.92
C PHE A 25 -0.06 -7.54 2.29
N THR A 26 -0.39 -8.82 2.53
CA THR A 26 0.12 -9.57 3.69
C THR A 26 1.24 -10.53 3.32
N TYR A 27 1.52 -10.68 2.01
CA TYR A 27 2.51 -11.61 1.48
C TYR A 27 2.35 -13.06 1.98
N GLY A 28 1.11 -13.50 2.20
CA GLY A 28 0.84 -14.80 2.80
C GLY A 28 1.11 -14.83 4.31
N LYS A 29 0.80 -13.71 4.99
CA LYS A 29 1.07 -13.46 6.42
C LYS A 29 2.55 -13.35 6.79
N GLN A 30 3.42 -13.07 5.82
CA GLN A 30 4.87 -12.98 6.02
C GLN A 30 5.38 -11.52 6.07
N GLY A 31 4.53 -10.52 5.81
CA GLY A 31 4.98 -9.12 5.76
C GLY A 31 6.14 -8.96 4.76
N THR A 32 7.15 -8.18 5.11
CA THR A 32 8.34 -7.99 4.27
C THR A 32 9.37 -9.13 4.38
N MET A 33 9.13 -10.16 5.20
CA MET A 33 10.00 -11.35 5.28
C MET A 33 9.87 -12.26 4.06
N LYS A 34 8.83 -12.08 3.23
CA LYS A 34 8.67 -12.87 2.01
C LYS A 34 9.85 -12.60 1.05
N PRO A 35 10.54 -13.64 0.54
CA PRO A 35 11.63 -13.47 -0.41
C PRO A 35 11.23 -12.60 -1.62
N GLY A 36 12.08 -11.64 -1.94
CA GLY A 36 11.87 -10.68 -3.04
C GLY A 36 11.05 -9.45 -2.68
N VAL A 37 10.51 -9.34 -1.46
CA VAL A 37 9.90 -8.10 -0.96
C VAL A 37 11.01 -7.15 -0.49
N VAL A 38 10.93 -5.89 -0.88
CA VAL A 38 11.92 -4.86 -0.52
C VAL A 38 11.39 -4.01 0.64
N PRO A 39 11.93 -4.13 1.88
CA PRO A 39 11.38 -3.44 3.05
C PRO A 39 11.27 -1.91 2.92
N LYS A 40 12.26 -1.27 2.27
CA LYS A 40 12.27 0.19 2.07
C LYS A 40 11.05 0.72 1.31
N GLU A 41 10.43 -0.09 0.45
CA GLU A 41 9.28 0.30 -0.38
C GLU A 41 7.94 0.13 0.35
N HIS A 42 7.97 -0.23 1.65
CA HIS A 42 6.80 -0.62 2.41
C HIS A 42 6.61 0.20 3.69
N ALA A 43 5.36 0.34 4.12
CA ALA A 43 5.00 0.79 5.46
C ALA A 43 3.98 -0.18 6.09
N ILE A 44 3.86 -0.16 7.41
CA ILE A 44 2.83 -0.91 8.13
C ILE A 44 1.46 -0.25 7.89
N ALA A 45 0.48 -1.03 7.43
CA ALA A 45 -0.93 -0.67 7.50
C ALA A 45 -1.54 -1.31 8.74
N TYR A 46 -2.07 -0.50 9.67
CA TYR A 46 -2.67 -1.01 10.90
C TYR A 46 -4.04 -0.41 11.15
N SER A 47 -4.89 -1.13 11.87
CA SER A 47 -6.24 -0.66 12.18
C SER A 47 -6.26 0.32 13.35
N TYR A 48 -7.11 1.33 13.26
CA TYR A 48 -7.40 2.23 14.38
C TYR A 48 -7.83 1.44 15.62
N GLY A 49 -7.29 1.82 16.79
CA GLY A 49 -7.46 1.08 18.05
C GLY A 49 -6.49 -0.09 18.25
N TYR A 50 -5.63 -0.41 17.27
CA TYR A 50 -4.55 -1.38 17.40
C TYR A 50 -3.19 -0.70 17.36
N GLN A 51 -2.16 -1.38 17.88
CA GLN A 51 -0.79 -0.91 17.79
C GLN A 51 -0.14 -1.40 16.48
N ALA A 52 0.57 -0.52 15.78
CA ALA A 52 1.40 -0.92 14.66
C ALA A 52 2.55 -1.82 15.16
N ALA A 53 2.78 -2.94 14.49
CA ALA A 53 3.80 -3.90 14.89
C ALA A 53 4.42 -4.61 13.68
N LEU A 54 5.73 -4.82 13.77
CA LEU A 54 6.48 -5.73 12.90
C LEU A 54 6.23 -7.19 13.32
N LEU A 55 6.34 -8.10 12.37
CA LEU A 55 6.42 -9.53 12.68
C LEU A 55 7.78 -9.84 13.31
N GLN A 56 7.83 -10.92 14.10
CA GLN A 56 9.09 -11.38 14.68
C GLN A 56 10.08 -11.75 13.56
N GLY A 57 11.23 -11.08 13.53
CA GLY A 57 12.27 -11.29 12.51
C GLY A 57 12.06 -10.50 11.21
N GLU A 58 11.04 -9.63 11.15
CA GLU A 58 10.87 -8.69 10.04
C GLU A 58 11.86 -7.53 10.17
N ALA A 59 12.38 -7.06 9.03
CA ALA A 59 13.25 -5.91 8.99
C ALA A 59 12.51 -4.64 9.45
N GLU A 60 13.24 -3.72 10.07
CA GLU A 60 12.73 -2.36 10.33
C GLU A 60 12.34 -1.69 9.01
N LEU A 61 11.25 -0.93 9.04
CA LEU A 61 10.75 -0.19 7.87
C LEU A 61 11.07 1.28 8.04
N GLU A 62 11.58 1.89 6.97
CA GLU A 62 11.94 3.33 6.96
C GLU A 62 10.72 4.25 6.93
N LYS A 63 9.58 3.75 6.44
CA LYS A 63 8.33 4.50 6.34
C LYS A 63 7.48 4.25 7.57
N ASP A 64 7.01 5.33 8.19
CA ASP A 64 6.18 5.26 9.39
C ASP A 64 4.86 4.51 9.12
N PRO A 65 4.31 3.84 10.14
CA PRO A 65 3.00 3.22 10.04
C PRO A 65 1.89 4.20 9.64
N ILE A 66 0.91 3.68 8.89
CA ILE A 66 -0.29 4.38 8.45
C ILE A 66 -1.52 3.70 9.06
N CYS A 67 -2.28 4.48 9.82
CA CYS A 67 -3.48 4.04 10.52
C CYS A 67 -4.71 4.11 9.61
N ILE A 68 -5.48 3.01 9.61
CA ILE A 68 -6.68 2.84 8.80
C ILE A 68 -7.87 2.62 9.72
N VAL A 69 -8.88 3.48 9.62
CA VAL A 69 -10.18 3.28 10.24
C VAL A 69 -10.96 2.30 9.38
N SER A 70 -11.28 1.13 9.92
CA SER A 70 -12.08 0.10 9.23
C SER A 70 -13.55 0.31 9.55
N THR A 71 -14.41 0.35 8.52
CA THR A 71 -15.86 0.56 8.69
C THR A 71 -16.67 -0.74 8.65
N ASP A 72 -16.21 -1.74 7.90
CA ASP A 72 -17.00 -2.97 7.63
C ASP A 72 -16.12 -4.21 7.31
N GLY A 73 -14.83 -4.17 7.68
CA GLY A 73 -13.82 -5.15 7.26
C GLY A 73 -13.12 -5.93 8.37
N GLY A 74 -13.44 -5.65 9.64
CA GLY A 74 -12.65 -6.09 10.78
C GLY A 74 -11.25 -5.45 10.80
N PRO A 75 -10.40 -5.81 11.77
CA PRO A 75 -9.04 -5.32 11.84
C PRO A 75 -8.16 -5.91 10.72
N LEU A 76 -7.19 -5.13 10.27
CA LEU A 76 -6.14 -5.58 9.36
C LEU A 76 -5.25 -6.62 10.06
N SER A 77 -4.74 -7.56 9.27
CA SER A 77 -3.70 -8.47 9.76
C SER A 77 -2.47 -7.68 10.17
N VAL A 78 -1.78 -8.10 11.25
CA VAL A 78 -0.49 -7.51 11.66
C VAL A 78 0.54 -7.53 10.53
N ALA A 79 0.44 -8.49 9.60
CA ALA A 79 1.31 -8.61 8.43
C ALA A 79 0.97 -7.65 7.28
N SER A 80 -0.04 -6.77 7.42
CA SER A 80 -0.50 -5.87 6.36
C SER A 80 0.55 -4.77 6.08
N ARG A 81 1.03 -4.72 4.85
CA ARG A 81 2.02 -3.76 4.36
C ARG A 81 1.45 -3.00 3.18
N ILE A 82 1.56 -1.67 3.22
CA ILE A 82 1.33 -0.81 2.05
C ILE A 82 2.56 -0.93 1.18
N TYR A 83 2.38 -1.21 -0.10
CA TYR A 83 3.48 -1.25 -1.07
C TYR A 83 3.46 0.02 -1.93
N PHE A 84 4.48 0.86 -1.79
CA PHE A 84 4.57 2.15 -2.48
C PHE A 84 5.27 2.07 -3.83
N GLY A 85 6.05 1.00 -4.08
CA GLY A 85 6.77 0.79 -5.34
C GLY A 85 5.86 0.47 -6.54
N ILE A 86 4.55 0.34 -6.32
CA ILE A 86 3.56 0.28 -7.39
C ILE A 86 2.29 1.06 -7.01
N HIS A 87 1.75 1.81 -7.96
CA HIS A 87 0.37 2.28 -7.91
C HIS A 87 -0.43 1.64 -9.04
N HIS A 88 -1.71 1.42 -8.79
CA HIS A 88 -2.62 0.87 -9.79
C HIS A 88 -3.68 1.90 -10.18
N PRO A 89 -3.92 2.11 -11.49
CA PRO A 89 -5.14 2.76 -11.93
C PRO A 89 -6.33 1.82 -11.69
N ILE A 90 -7.34 2.29 -10.96
CA ILE A 90 -8.60 1.56 -10.71
C ILE A 90 -9.75 2.35 -11.32
N GLN A 91 -10.41 1.76 -12.32
CA GLN A 91 -11.58 2.36 -12.95
C GLN A 91 -12.79 2.33 -12.00
N TYR A 92 -13.60 3.38 -12.01
CA TYR A 92 -14.76 3.49 -11.12
C TYR A 92 -15.90 2.54 -11.45
N ASN A 93 -15.88 1.90 -12.62
CA ASN A 93 -16.86 0.89 -13.03
C ASN A 93 -16.62 -0.50 -12.40
N VAL A 94 -15.50 -0.71 -11.71
CA VAL A 94 -15.20 -1.97 -11.03
C VAL A 94 -16.02 -2.06 -9.74
N LYS A 95 -16.64 -3.23 -9.50
CA LYS A 95 -17.35 -3.49 -8.24
C LYS A 95 -16.34 -3.56 -7.09
N VAL A 96 -16.39 -2.59 -6.18
CA VAL A 96 -15.57 -2.52 -4.98
C VAL A 96 -16.43 -2.47 -3.74
N LYS A 97 -15.85 -2.83 -2.59
CA LYS A 97 -16.43 -2.63 -1.27
C LYS A 97 -15.65 -1.52 -0.58
N ASP A 98 -16.35 -0.56 0.02
CA ASP A 98 -15.71 0.39 0.93
C ASP A 98 -15.26 -0.34 2.21
N LEU A 99 -13.99 -0.19 2.55
CA LEU A 99 -13.37 -0.83 3.71
C LEU A 99 -13.01 0.19 4.79
N GLY A 100 -13.17 1.49 4.52
CA GLY A 100 -12.82 2.58 5.41
C GLY A 100 -11.76 3.53 4.84
N TYR A 101 -11.05 4.25 5.71
CA TYR A 101 -10.22 5.39 5.32
C TYR A 101 -8.95 5.53 6.17
N VAL A 102 -7.93 6.19 5.62
CA VAL A 102 -6.71 6.56 6.36
C VAL A 102 -7.02 7.70 7.31
N VAL A 103 -6.54 7.64 8.56
CA VAL A 103 -6.76 8.73 9.52
C VAL A 103 -6.20 10.04 8.96
N PRO A 104 -6.89 11.19 9.14
CA PRO A 104 -6.48 12.44 8.51
C PRO A 104 -5.02 12.84 8.78
N ASN A 105 -4.51 12.55 9.98
CA ASN A 105 -3.13 12.87 10.37
C ASN A 105 -2.06 12.06 9.62
N ASP A 106 -2.41 10.90 9.07
CA ASP A 106 -1.48 10.04 8.34
C ASP A 106 -1.56 10.26 6.82
N VAL A 107 -2.57 10.97 6.32
CA VAL A 107 -2.71 11.28 4.89
C VAL A 107 -1.49 12.01 4.32
N PRO A 108 -0.89 13.02 5.00
CA PRO A 108 0.34 13.66 4.50
C PRO A 108 1.52 12.70 4.37
N LYS A 109 1.70 11.77 5.33
CA LYS A 109 2.76 10.75 5.26
C LYS A 109 2.53 9.81 4.08
N LEU A 110 1.29 9.32 3.92
CA LEU A 110 0.90 8.45 2.82
C LEU A 110 1.22 9.09 1.45
N THR A 111 0.82 10.35 1.26
CA THR A 111 1.04 11.05 -0.03
C THR A 111 2.52 11.37 -0.25
N GLN A 112 3.26 11.71 0.80
CA GLN A 112 4.72 11.90 0.74
C GLN A 112 5.43 10.62 0.29
N TYR A 113 5.14 9.48 0.93
CA TYR A 113 5.75 8.20 0.58
C TYR A 113 5.39 7.74 -0.84
N TRP A 114 4.15 8.00 -1.28
CA TRP A 114 3.76 7.76 -2.67
C TRP A 114 4.57 8.60 -3.65
N ALA A 115 4.74 9.90 -3.38
CA ALA A 115 5.52 10.79 -4.24
C ALA A 115 7.00 10.38 -4.32
N MET A 116 7.61 9.93 -3.21
CA MET A 116 9.00 9.47 -3.17
C MET A 116 9.27 8.30 -4.12
N GLU A 117 8.36 7.31 -4.19
CA GLU A 117 8.54 6.14 -5.07
C GLU A 117 8.17 6.40 -6.53
N ASN A 118 7.38 7.44 -6.81
CA ASN A 118 6.82 7.71 -8.14
C ASN A 118 7.40 8.95 -8.83
N GLY A 119 8.39 9.59 -8.22
CA GLY A 119 9.06 10.80 -8.74
C GLY A 119 10.12 10.53 -9.81
N VAL A 120 10.41 9.26 -10.15
CA VAL A 120 11.46 8.93 -11.12
C VAL A 120 10.95 9.11 -12.54
N ILE A 121 11.54 10.06 -13.26
CA ILE A 121 11.30 10.27 -14.68
C ILE A 121 12.13 9.24 -15.45
N THR A 122 11.50 8.55 -16.39
CA THR A 122 12.21 7.62 -17.26
C THR A 122 13.05 8.37 -18.28
N ASN A 123 14.32 8.00 -18.43
CA ASN A 123 15.19 8.46 -19.52
C ASN A 123 14.97 7.59 -20.77
N GLN A 124 13.73 7.54 -21.28
CA GLN A 124 13.49 6.94 -22.60
C GLN A 124 13.90 7.96 -23.66
N GLY A 125 15.20 7.99 -23.99
CA GLY A 125 15.76 8.66 -25.15
C GLY A 125 16.50 7.64 -26.02
N PRO A 126 16.69 7.89 -27.33
CA PRO A 126 17.50 7.02 -28.14
C PRO A 126 18.95 7.17 -27.70
N GLU A 127 19.42 6.32 -26.79
CA GLU A 127 20.82 5.93 -26.81
C GLU A 127 21.00 5.05 -28.06
N ALA A 128 21.04 5.75 -29.21
CA ALA A 128 21.61 5.24 -30.43
C ALA A 128 23.05 4.85 -30.10
N GLY A 129 23.40 3.60 -30.41
CA GLY A 129 24.69 3.03 -30.09
C GLY A 129 25.88 3.93 -30.45
N GLY A 130 26.86 3.95 -29.54
CA GLY A 130 28.25 4.25 -29.84
C GLY A 130 29.07 2.99 -29.65
#